data_AF-A0AAE0AWZ1-F1
#
_entry.id   AF-A0AAE0AWZ1-F1
#
_cell.length_a   1.000
_cell.length_b   1.000
_cell.length_c   1.000
_cell.angle_alpha   90.00
_cell.angle_beta   90.00
_cell.angle_gamma   90.00
#
_symmetry.space_group_name_H-M   'P 1'
#
loop_
_entity.id
_entity.type
_entity.pdbx_description
1 polymer ?
#
loop_
_entity_poly.entity_id
_entity_poly.type
_entity_poly.pdbx_seq_one_letter_code
_entity_poly.pdbx_strand_id
1 'polypeptide(L)'
;MKDFFLAGTYHELRMHSESLTKYEYLQSTFSFINYIQAQIAKAQYSLREFEQVEVIFEELLRIDPYRVEDMDMYSNVLYAKECFSALSYLAHRVFMTDKYRPESCCIIGNYYSLKGQHEKSVVYFRRALKLN
;
A
#
# COMPACT_ATOMS: atom_id res chain seq x y z
N MET A 1 -12.32 19.67 8.47
CA MET A 1 -12.83 18.38 9.01
C MET A 1 -13.91 17.76 8.13
N LYS A 2 -14.90 18.53 7.65
CA LYS A 2 -15.91 18.06 6.68
C LYS A 2 -15.31 17.38 5.45
N ASP A 3 -14.27 17.96 4.84
CA ASP A 3 -13.67 17.40 3.62
C ASP A 3 -12.94 16.07 3.84
N PHE A 4 -12.29 15.87 5.00
CA PHE A 4 -11.70 14.57 5.37
C PHE A 4 -12.79 13.49 5.49
N PHE A 5 -13.90 13.82 6.16
CA PHE A 5 -15.02 12.90 6.29
C PHE A 5 -15.64 12.57 4.92
N LEU A 6 -15.87 13.56 4.07
CA LEU A 6 -16.43 13.35 2.73
C LEU A 6 -15.50 12.53 1.83
N ALA A 7 -14.20 12.80 1.86
CA ALA A 7 -13.21 12.04 1.07
C ALA A 7 -13.19 10.55 1.46
N GLY A 8 -13.23 10.26 2.76
CA GLY A 8 -13.36 8.89 3.29
C GLY A 8 -14.69 8.25 2.90
N THR A 9 -15.80 8.96 3.07
CA THR A 9 -17.15 8.46 2.72
C THR A 9 -17.25 8.13 1.23
N TYR A 10 -16.72 8.98 0.34
CA TYR A 10 -16.69 8.69 -1.09
C TYR A 10 -15.85 7.45 -1.41
N HIS A 11 -14.73 7.26 -0.73
CA HIS A 11 -13.92 6.05 -0.89
C HIS A 11 -14.71 4.78 -0.51
N GLU A 12 -15.39 4.81 0.64
CA GLU A 12 -16.21 3.70 1.12
C GLU A 12 -17.39 3.39 0.18
N LEU A 13 -18.01 4.43 -0.40
CA LEU A 13 -19.08 4.31 -1.39
C LEU A 13 -18.57 3.91 -2.80
N ARG A 14 -17.28 3.60 -2.95
CA ARG A 14 -16.62 3.27 -4.23
C ARG A 14 -16.65 4.40 -5.28
N MET A 15 -16.86 5.63 -4.83
CA MET A 15 -16.75 6.85 -5.63
C MET A 15 -15.28 7.30 -5.64
N HIS A 16 -14.42 6.47 -6.24
CA HIS A 16 -12.96 6.62 -6.12
C HIS A 16 -12.44 7.90 -6.78
N SER A 17 -13.03 8.33 -7.89
CA SER A 17 -12.66 9.58 -8.58
C SER A 17 -12.99 10.80 -7.72
N GLU A 18 -14.19 10.85 -7.14
CA GLU A 18 -14.63 11.94 -6.28
C GLU A 18 -13.85 11.97 -4.96
N SER A 19 -13.55 10.79 -4.41
CA SER A 19 -12.66 10.66 -3.26
C SER A 19 -11.26 11.21 -3.56
N LEU A 20 -10.69 10.84 -4.71
CA LEU A 20 -9.38 11.34 -5.16
C LEU A 20 -9.37 12.87 -5.26
N THR A 21 -10.33 13.45 -5.97
CA THR A 21 -10.44 14.91 -6.12
C THR A 21 -10.53 15.62 -4.76
N LYS A 22 -11.24 15.03 -3.79
CA LYS A 22 -11.30 15.59 -2.43
C LYS A 22 -9.98 15.47 -1.68
N TYR A 23 -9.27 14.36 -1.80
CA TYR A 23 -7.95 14.22 -1.19
C TYR A 23 -6.89 15.11 -1.83
N GLU A 24 -6.91 15.31 -3.14
CA GLU A 24 -6.03 16.27 -3.85
C GLU A 24 -6.30 17.71 -3.38
N TYR A 25 -7.58 18.08 -3.22
CA TYR A 25 -7.95 19.36 -2.63
C TYR A 25 -7.39 19.50 -1.20
N LEU A 26 -7.53 18.47 -0.36
CA LEU A 26 -6.96 18.48 0.99
C LEU A 26 -5.43 18.57 0.97
N GLN A 27 -4.77 17.90 0.03
CA GLN A 27 -3.31 17.93 -0.13
C GLN A 27 -2.80 19.34 -0.45
N SER A 28 -3.56 20.12 -1.22
CA SER A 28 -3.22 21.53 -1.53
C SER A 28 -3.21 22.44 -0.30
N THR A 29 -4.01 22.10 0.72
CA THR A 29 -4.12 22.87 1.97
C THR A 29 -3.20 22.32 3.06
N PHE A 30 -3.02 21.00 3.10
CA PHE A 30 -2.23 20.28 4.08
C PHE A 30 -1.11 19.50 3.38
N SER A 31 -0.21 20.24 2.74
CA SER A 31 0.98 19.68 2.13
C SER A 31 1.76 18.88 3.17
N PHE A 32 2.28 17.70 2.77
CA PHE A 32 3.15 16.83 3.58
C PHE A 32 2.49 15.97 4.68
N ILE A 33 1.16 15.84 4.71
CA ILE A 33 0.53 14.82 5.58
C ILE A 33 0.61 13.44 4.89
N ASN A 34 1.46 12.54 5.41
CA ASN A 34 1.62 11.16 4.92
C ASN A 34 0.28 10.41 4.81
N TYR A 35 -0.64 10.64 5.75
CA TYR A 35 -1.98 10.06 5.69
C TYR A 35 -2.72 10.44 4.41
N ILE A 36 -2.71 11.71 4.01
CA ILE A 36 -3.41 12.15 2.79
C ILE A 36 -2.79 11.49 1.57
N GLN A 37 -1.45 11.42 1.50
CA GLN A 37 -0.76 10.72 0.41
C GLN A 37 -1.12 9.23 0.35
N ALA A 38 -1.17 8.54 1.49
CA ALA A 38 -1.60 7.14 1.55
C ALA A 38 -3.05 6.97 1.06
N GLN A 39 -3.96 7.88 1.41
CA GLN A 39 -5.34 7.84 0.92
C GLN A 39 -5.45 8.11 -0.58
N ILE A 40 -4.65 9.03 -1.12
CA ILE A 40 -4.55 9.26 -2.57
C ILE A 40 -4.07 7.98 -3.27
N ALA A 41 -3.02 7.33 -2.76
CA ALA A 41 -2.52 6.08 -3.30
C ALA A 41 -3.59 4.97 -3.27
N LYS A 42 -4.39 4.87 -2.21
CA LYS A 42 -5.53 3.91 -2.14
C LYS A 42 -6.58 4.18 -3.21
N ALA A 43 -6.94 5.45 -3.43
CA ALA A 43 -7.89 5.84 -4.46
C ALA A 43 -7.34 5.53 -5.86
N GLN A 44 -6.08 5.89 -6.14
CA GLN A 44 -5.40 5.59 -7.41
C GLN A 44 -5.26 4.08 -7.66
N TYR A 45 -4.94 3.30 -6.62
CA TYR A 45 -4.90 1.84 -6.71
C TYR A 45 -6.26 1.27 -7.10
N SER A 46 -7.35 1.80 -6.53
CA SER A 46 -8.72 1.40 -6.87
C SER A 46 -9.09 1.75 -8.32
N LEU A 47 -8.52 2.84 -8.84
CA LEU A 47 -8.64 3.28 -10.24
C LEU A 47 -7.67 2.54 -11.18
N ARG A 48 -6.81 1.66 -10.66
CA ARG A 48 -5.77 0.92 -11.41
C ARG A 48 -4.65 1.79 -11.99
N GLU A 49 -4.43 2.97 -11.42
CA GLU A 49 -3.36 3.89 -11.79
C GLU A 49 -2.04 3.50 -11.12
N PHE A 50 -1.50 2.33 -11.48
CA PHE A 50 -0.41 1.68 -10.73
C PHE A 50 0.92 2.43 -10.77
N GLU A 51 1.21 3.16 -11.85
CA GLU A 51 2.40 4.01 -11.94
C GLU A 51 2.38 5.12 -10.88
N GLN A 52 1.20 5.73 -10.66
CA GLN A 52 1.05 6.80 -9.67
C GLN A 52 1.15 6.25 -8.25
N VAL A 53 0.58 5.07 -8.02
CA VAL A 53 0.68 4.35 -6.74
C VAL A 53 2.13 4.07 -6.35
N GLU A 54 2.93 3.58 -7.29
CA GLU A 54 4.36 3.31 -7.07
C GLU A 54 5.11 4.58 -6.67
N VAL A 55 4.93 5.68 -7.41
CA VAL A 55 5.59 6.96 -7.10
C VAL A 55 5.24 7.43 -5.68
N ILE A 56 3.96 7.34 -5.28
CA ILE A 56 3.54 7.78 -3.95
C ILE A 56 4.10 6.89 -2.86
N PHE A 57 4.05 5.56 -3.02
CA PHE A 57 4.56 4.65 -1.98
C PHE A 57 6.08 4.66 -1.85
N GLU A 58 6.82 4.88 -2.94
CA GLU A 58 8.26 5.12 -2.88
C GLU A 58 8.60 6.38 -2.08
N GLU A 59 7.86 7.46 -2.32
CA GLU A 59 8.02 8.71 -1.57
C GLU A 59 7.64 8.54 -0.09
N LEU A 60 6.53 7.85 0.21
CA LEU A 60 6.14 7.52 1.57
C LEU A 60 7.21 6.71 2.30
N LEU A 61 7.82 5.71 1.63
CA LEU A 61 8.92 4.92 2.20
C LEU A 61 10.21 5.72 2.41
N ARG A 62 10.43 6.77 1.61
CA ARG A 62 11.56 7.68 1.75
C ARG A 62 11.38 8.61 2.94
N ILE A 63 10.16 9.10 3.16
CA ILE A 63 9.81 10.00 4.27
C ILE A 63 9.69 9.23 5.59
N ASP A 64 9.04 8.06 5.57
CA ASP A 64 8.82 7.20 6.74
C ASP A 64 9.37 5.78 6.48
N PRO A 65 10.66 5.54 6.78
CA PRO A 65 11.28 4.27 6.49
C PRO A 65 10.75 3.06 7.28
N TYR A 66 9.96 3.27 8.33
CA TYR A 66 9.42 2.20 9.16
C TYR A 66 7.92 1.98 8.93
N ARG A 67 7.31 2.69 7.97
CA ARG A 67 5.91 2.48 7.59
C ARG A 67 5.70 1.06 7.07
N VAL A 68 4.71 0.38 7.66
CA VAL A 68 4.19 -0.92 7.20
C VAL A 68 2.74 -0.80 6.71
N GLU A 69 2.01 0.17 7.25
CA GLU A 69 0.60 0.41 6.93
C GLU A 69 0.42 0.68 5.42
N ASP A 70 -0.52 -0.04 4.81
CA ASP A 70 -0.89 0.00 3.39
C ASP A 70 0.20 -0.42 2.38
N MET A 71 1.38 -0.83 2.86
CA MET A 71 2.50 -1.22 2.00
C MET A 71 2.27 -2.56 1.29
N ASP A 72 1.27 -3.34 1.71
CA ASP A 72 0.80 -4.52 1.01
C ASP A 72 0.22 -4.17 -0.36
N MET A 73 -0.45 -3.01 -0.50
CA MET A 73 -0.92 -2.51 -1.80
C MET A 73 0.24 -2.24 -2.75
N TYR A 74 1.30 -1.59 -2.26
CA TYR A 74 2.52 -1.38 -3.05
C TYR A 74 3.14 -2.71 -3.48
N SER A 75 3.17 -3.71 -2.59
CA SER A 75 3.68 -5.04 -2.94
C SER A 75 2.85 -5.75 -4.01
N ASN A 76 1.53 -5.52 -4.07
CA ASN A 76 0.67 -6.05 -5.13
C ASN A 76 1.02 -5.41 -6.49
N VAL A 77 1.29 -4.10 -6.52
CA VAL A 77 1.75 -3.40 -7.72
C VAL A 77 3.09 -3.97 -8.19
N LEU A 78 4.07 -4.07 -7.29
CA LEU A 78 5.38 -4.63 -7.63
C LEU A 78 5.29 -6.09 -8.11
N TYR A 79 4.41 -6.89 -7.51
CA TYR A 79 4.15 -8.25 -7.95
C TYR A 79 3.55 -8.30 -9.36
N ALA A 80 2.53 -7.48 -9.64
CA ALA A 80 1.89 -7.42 -10.95
C ALA A 80 2.84 -6.95 -12.06
N LYS A 81 3.81 -6.09 -11.72
CA LYS A 81 4.87 -5.62 -12.63
C LYS A 81 6.08 -6.56 -12.70
N GLU A 82 6.07 -7.67 -11.96
CA GLU A 82 7.20 -8.60 -11.82
C GLU A 82 8.51 -7.95 -11.36
N CYS A 83 8.42 -6.86 -10.58
CA CYS A 83 9.57 -6.10 -10.07
C CYS A 83 10.23 -6.80 -8.87
N PHE A 84 10.97 -7.88 -9.14
CA PHE A 84 11.58 -8.73 -8.09
C PHE A 84 12.52 -7.98 -7.13
N SER A 85 13.36 -7.08 -7.65
CA SER A 85 14.35 -6.34 -6.84
C SER A 85 13.67 -5.46 -5.79
N ALA A 86 12.73 -4.62 -6.22
CA ALA A 86 11.95 -3.74 -5.34
C ALA A 86 11.11 -4.55 -4.33
N LEU A 87 10.46 -5.62 -4.79
CA LEU A 87 9.64 -6.47 -3.91
C LEU A 87 10.48 -7.20 -2.86
N SER A 88 11.67 -7.68 -3.25
CA SER A 88 12.63 -8.30 -2.32
C SER A 88 13.12 -7.30 -1.28
N TYR A 89 13.41 -6.06 -1.69
CA TYR A 89 13.84 -5.00 -0.79
C TYR A 89 12.74 -4.65 0.22
N LEU A 90 11.50 -4.47 -0.25
CA LEU A 90 10.35 -4.20 0.60
C LEU A 90 10.11 -5.34 1.60
N ALA A 91 10.12 -6.60 1.13
CA ALA A 91 9.93 -7.78 1.97
C ALA A 91 10.98 -7.90 3.08
N HIS A 92 12.25 -7.64 2.77
CA HIS A 92 13.32 -7.65 3.78
C HIS A 92 13.11 -6.55 4.81
N ARG A 93 12.70 -5.35 4.39
CA ARG A 93 12.45 -4.23 5.31
C ARG A 93 11.31 -4.53 6.28
N VAL A 94 10.15 -4.92 5.78
CA VAL A 94 9.00 -5.19 6.66
C VAL A 94 9.24 -6.38 7.59
N PHE A 95 10.06 -7.35 7.16
CA PHE A 95 10.51 -8.44 8.03
C PHE A 95 11.34 -7.92 9.22
N MET A 96 12.21 -6.95 9.00
CA MET A 96 13.05 -6.35 10.04
C MET A 96 12.29 -5.36 10.93
N THR A 97 11.28 -4.68 10.39
CA THR A 97 10.45 -3.73 11.13
C THR A 97 9.40 -4.43 12.00
N ASP A 98 8.51 -5.19 11.39
CA ASP A 98 7.48 -5.97 12.10
C ASP A 98 6.98 -7.12 11.22
N LYS A 99 7.53 -8.31 11.44
CA LYS A 99 7.21 -9.52 10.68
C LYS A 99 5.78 -10.03 10.87
N TYR A 100 5.12 -9.69 11.98
CA TYR A 100 3.87 -10.35 12.39
C TYR A 100 2.62 -9.50 12.17
N ARG A 101 2.73 -8.47 11.34
CA ARG A 101 1.57 -7.73 10.82
C ARG A 101 0.92 -8.43 9.62
N PRO A 102 -0.40 -8.31 9.43
CA PRO A 102 -1.08 -8.78 8.23
C PRO A 102 -0.42 -8.28 6.94
N GLU A 103 -0.11 -6.98 6.87
CA GLU A 103 0.50 -6.33 5.71
C GLU A 103 1.89 -6.91 5.42
N SER A 104 2.75 -7.03 6.44
CA SER A 104 4.07 -7.65 6.30
C SER A 104 3.98 -9.08 5.80
N CYS A 105 3.00 -9.85 6.28
CA CYS A 105 2.77 -11.21 5.83
C CYS A 105 2.34 -11.25 4.36
N CYS A 106 1.46 -10.35 3.92
CA CYS A 106 1.08 -10.22 2.51
C CYS A 106 2.27 -9.88 1.61
N ILE A 107 3.09 -8.91 2.01
CA ILE A 107 4.30 -8.49 1.29
C ILE A 107 5.29 -9.67 1.14
N ILE A 108 5.57 -10.38 2.23
CA ILE A 108 6.48 -11.52 2.22
C ILE A 108 5.89 -12.68 1.39
N GLY A 109 4.57 -12.87 1.44
CA GLY A 109 3.85 -13.82 0.60
C GLY A 109 4.05 -13.51 -0.89
N ASN A 110 3.80 -12.28 -1.31
CA ASN A 110 4.01 -11.79 -2.67
C ASN A 110 5.47 -11.99 -3.13
N TYR A 111 6.45 -11.69 -2.28
CA TYR A 111 7.85 -11.96 -2.57
C TYR A 111 8.12 -13.44 -2.86
N TYR A 112 7.66 -14.34 -1.98
CA TYR A 112 7.87 -15.78 -2.19
C TYR A 112 7.10 -16.32 -3.40
N SER A 113 5.92 -15.76 -3.69
CA SER A 113 5.17 -16.07 -4.93
C SER A 113 6.01 -15.75 -6.15
N LEU A 114 6.56 -14.53 -6.24
CA LEU A 114 7.36 -14.09 -7.38
C LEU A 114 8.69 -14.86 -7.49
N LYS A 115 9.22 -15.33 -6.36
CA LYS A 115 10.40 -16.22 -6.29
C LYS A 115 10.09 -17.67 -6.73
N GLY A 116 8.83 -18.03 -6.98
CA GLY A 116 8.40 -19.40 -7.29
C GLY A 116 8.33 -20.34 -6.08
N GLN A 117 8.44 -19.82 -4.84
CA GLN A 117 8.34 -20.60 -3.60
C GLN A 117 6.92 -20.58 -3.06
N HIS A 118 5.97 -21.14 -3.84
CA HIS A 118 4.53 -21.04 -3.57
C HIS A 118 4.10 -21.63 -2.22
N GLU A 119 4.71 -22.73 -1.77
CA GLU A 119 4.41 -23.30 -0.45
C GLU A 119 4.68 -22.31 0.69
N LYS A 120 5.81 -21.60 0.64
CA LYS A 120 6.13 -20.58 1.63
C LYS A 120 5.20 -19.39 1.52
N SER A 121 4.88 -18.96 0.30
CA SER A 121 3.94 -17.88 0.06
C SER A 121 2.57 -18.16 0.71
N VAL A 122 2.01 -19.36 0.51
CA VAL A 122 0.74 -19.78 1.10
C VAL A 122 0.79 -19.75 2.64
N VAL A 123 1.92 -20.14 3.25
CA VAL A 123 2.08 -20.05 4.72
C VAL A 123 1.96 -18.60 5.21
N TYR A 124 2.59 -17.65 4.52
CA TYR A 124 2.51 -16.24 4.90
C TYR A 124 1.13 -15.64 4.65
N PHE A 125 0.47 -15.94 3.52
CA PHE A 125 -0.91 -15.47 3.30
C PHE A 125 -1.89 -16.05 4.33
N ARG A 126 -1.76 -17.34 4.68
CA ARG A 126 -2.57 -17.94 5.77
C ARG A 126 -2.31 -17.26 7.11
N ARG A 127 -1.09 -16.79 7.36
CA ARG A 127 -0.77 -16.04 8.57
C ARG A 127 -1.45 -14.66 8.54
N ALA A 128 -1.40 -13.95 7.41
CA ALA A 128 -2.08 -12.66 7.25
C ALA A 128 -3.57 -12.78 7.56
N LEU A 129 -4.24 -13.81 7.03
CA LEU A 129 -5.66 -14.07 7.27
C LEU A 129 -6.02 -14.39 8.72
N LYS A 130 -5.07 -14.87 9.54
CA LYS A 130 -5.32 -15.16 10.98
C LYS A 130 -5.12 -13.94 11.87
N LEU A 131 -4.46 -12.90 11.36
CA LEU A 131 -4.09 -11.70 12.11
C LEU A 131 -5.00 -10.51 11.78
N ASN A 132 -5.85 -10.66 10.76
CA ASN A 132 -6.87 -9.70 10.32
C ASN A 132 -8.21 -10.07 10.95
#